data_AF-A0A7Z7YSX9-F1
#
_entry.id   AF-A0A7Z7YSX9-F1
#
_cell.length_a   1.000
_cell.length_b   1.000
_cell.length_c   1.000
_cell.angle_alpha   90.00
_cell.angle_beta   90.00
_cell.angle_gamma   90.00
#
_symmetry.space_group_name_H-M   'P 1'
#
loop_
_entity.id
_entity.type
_entity.pdbx_description
1 polymer ?
#
loop_
_entity_poly.entity_id
_entity_poly.type
_entity_poly.pdbx_seq_one_letter_code
_entity_poly.pdbx_strand_id
1 'polypeptide(L)'
;QRILESITSSYASLLSNDMNNIMKTLTLFTVLLTLPTLVFSFFGMNVPLPIDDHSYVSWIIVVGISLILVAIVSIFLWKKQKL
;
A
#
# COMPACT_ATOMS: atom_id res chain seq x y z
N GLN A 1 -31.15 18.79 -27.85
CA GLN A 1 -30.19 17.66 -27.89
C GLN A 1 -28.99 17.86 -26.96
N ARG A 2 -28.44 19.07 -26.82
CA ARG A 2 -27.28 19.36 -25.93
C ARG A 2 -27.52 19.11 -24.43
N ILE A 3 -28.77 19.17 -23.94
CA ILE A 3 -29.10 18.98 -22.52
C ILE A 3 -28.97 17.51 -22.11
N LEU A 4 -29.39 16.57 -22.98
CA LEU A 4 -29.23 15.14 -22.73
C LEU A 4 -27.76 14.74 -22.76
N GLU A 5 -26.98 15.26 -23.73
CA GLU A 5 -25.53 15.04 -23.77
C GLU A 5 -24.82 15.59 -22.52
N SER A 6 -25.21 16.78 -22.04
CA SER A 6 -24.61 17.39 -20.84
C SER A 6 -24.99 16.66 -19.55
N ILE A 7 -26.18 16.06 -19.49
CA ILE A 7 -26.63 15.22 -18.37
C ILE A 7 -25.89 13.89 -18.39
N THR A 8 -25.83 13.21 -19.55
CA THR A 8 -25.09 11.95 -19.73
C THR A 8 -23.59 12.13 -19.47
N SER A 9 -22.98 13.22 -19.92
CA SER A 9 -21.57 13.52 -19.65
C SER A 9 -21.31 13.78 -18.17
N SER A 10 -22.27 14.37 -17.45
CA SER A 10 -22.20 14.57 -16.00
C SER A 10 -22.30 13.23 -15.26
N TYR A 11 -23.22 12.33 -15.65
CA TYR A 11 -23.30 10.98 -15.08
C TYR A 11 -22.07 10.14 -15.36
N ALA A 12 -21.51 10.22 -16.58
CA ALA A 12 -20.26 9.54 -16.92
C ALA A 12 -19.07 10.07 -16.10
N SER A 13 -19.06 11.36 -15.79
CA SER A 13 -18.03 11.98 -14.94
C SER A 13 -18.15 11.55 -13.48
N LEU A 14 -19.38 11.45 -12.94
CA LEU A 14 -19.63 10.91 -11.60
C LEU A 14 -19.19 9.45 -11.50
N LEU A 15 -19.60 8.61 -12.47
CA LEU A 15 -19.22 7.20 -12.53
C LEU A 15 -17.69 7.02 -12.62
N SER A 16 -17.03 7.83 -13.44
CA SER A 16 -15.56 7.78 -13.58
C SER A 16 -14.86 8.25 -12.31
N ASN A 17 -15.42 9.23 -11.61
CA ASN A 17 -14.89 9.70 -10.33
C ASN A 17 -15.00 8.62 -9.24
N ASP A 18 -16.13 7.90 -9.19
CA ASP A 18 -16.33 6.78 -8.27
C ASP A 18 -15.35 5.65 -8.58
N MET A 19 -15.17 5.30 -9.86
CA MET A 19 -14.17 4.32 -10.29
C MET A 19 -12.75 4.73 -9.89
N ASN A 20 -12.39 6.00 -10.10
CA ASN A 20 -11.10 6.54 -9.71
C ASN A 20 -10.90 6.48 -8.19
N ASN A 21 -11.95 6.73 -7.40
CA ASN A 21 -11.90 6.63 -5.95
C ASN A 21 -11.75 5.17 -5.46
N ILE A 22 -12.48 4.23 -6.07
CA ILE A 22 -12.36 2.80 -5.78
C ILE A 22 -10.95 2.28 -6.11
N MET A 23 -10.43 2.60 -7.29
CA MET A 23 -9.08 2.19 -7.71
C MET A 23 -8.00 2.75 -6.78
N LYS A 24 -8.12 4.03 -6.37
CA LYS A 24 -7.23 4.64 -5.37
C LYS A 24 -7.29 3.92 -4.03
N THR A 25 -8.50 3.59 -3.57
CA THR A 25 -8.71 2.88 -2.29
C THR A 25 -8.08 1.49 -2.33
N LEU A 26 -8.37 0.70 -3.38
CA LEU A 26 -7.82 -0.64 -3.52
C LEU A 26 -6.30 -0.63 -3.64
N THR A 27 -5.73 0.28 -4.43
CA THR A 27 -4.28 0.43 -4.58
C THR A 27 -3.60 0.77 -3.25
N LEU A 28 -4.21 1.65 -2.45
CA LEU A 28 -3.72 1.98 -1.11
C LEU A 28 -3.65 0.72 -0.23
N PHE A 29 -4.73 -0.08 -0.21
CA PHE A 29 -4.77 -1.34 0.54
C PHE A 29 -3.73 -2.35 0.04
N THR A 30 -3.59 -2.51 -1.27
CA THR A 30 -2.57 -3.40 -1.85
C THR A 30 -1.16 -3.00 -1.44
N VAL A 31 -0.80 -1.71 -1.52
CA VAL A 31 0.53 -1.25 -1.12
C VAL A 31 0.75 -1.44 0.39
N LEU A 32 -0.25 -1.14 1.22
CA LEU A 32 -0.19 -1.35 2.66
C LEU A 32 0.05 -2.82 3.05
N LEU A 33 -0.57 -3.76 2.33
CA LEU A 33 -0.48 -5.20 2.61
C LEU A 33 0.75 -5.86 1.96
N THR A 34 1.20 -5.38 0.80
CA THR A 34 2.33 -5.99 0.07
C THR A 34 3.68 -5.73 0.75
N LEU A 35 3.90 -4.56 1.33
CA LEU A 35 5.16 -4.25 2.00
C LEU A 35 5.50 -5.17 3.19
N PRO A 36 4.60 -5.36 4.18
CA PRO A 36 4.90 -6.24 5.31
C PRO A 36 4.98 -7.70 4.87
N THR A 37 4.18 -8.13 3.88
CA THR A 37 4.23 -9.49 3.35
C THR A 37 5.52 -9.76 2.57
N LEU A 38 6.07 -8.78 1.85
CA LEU A 38 7.39 -8.89 1.22
C LEU A 38 8.49 -9.07 2.27
N VAL A 39 8.48 -8.28 3.34
CA VAL A 39 9.47 -8.43 4.43
C VAL A 39 9.34 -9.81 5.07
N PHE A 40 8.12 -10.26 5.38
CA PHE A 40 7.88 -11.62 5.88
C PHE A 40 8.32 -12.71 4.89
N SER A 41 8.15 -12.51 3.58
CA SER A 41 8.57 -13.47 2.56
C SER A 41 10.09 -13.57 2.46
N PHE A 42 10.82 -12.46 2.57
CA PHE A 42 12.28 -12.47 2.52
C PHE A 42 12.91 -13.12 3.76
N PHE A 43 12.39 -12.81 4.96
CA PHE A 43 12.93 -13.30 6.22
C PHE A 43 12.29 -14.60 6.74
N GLY A 44 11.14 -15.01 6.18
CA GLY A 44 10.49 -16.29 6.46
C GLY A 44 10.97 -17.43 5.55
N MET A 45 11.65 -17.11 4.44
CA MET A 45 12.53 -18.06 3.77
C MET A 45 13.74 -18.26 4.69
N ASN A 46 14.25 -19.50 4.83
CA ASN A 46 15.45 -19.86 5.61
C ASN A 46 16.72 -19.19 5.05
N VAL A 47 16.74 -17.87 4.95
CA VAL A 47 17.88 -17.05 4.60
C VAL A 47 18.66 -16.92 5.90
N PRO A 48 19.83 -17.57 6.04
CA PRO A 48 20.62 -17.48 7.24
C PRO A 48 21.00 -16.01 7.43
N LEU A 49 20.40 -15.38 8.44
CA LEU A 49 20.76 -14.03 8.81
C LEU A 49 22.21 -14.06 9.34
N PRO A 50 23.08 -13.13 8.91
CA PRO A 50 24.46 -13.03 9.41
C PRO A 50 24.56 -12.76 10.92
N ILE A 51 23.43 -12.47 11.57
CA ILE A 51 23.25 -12.25 13.01
C ILE A 51 22.50 -13.46 13.56
N ASP A 52 23.26 -14.40 14.10
CA ASP A 52 22.90 -15.61 14.86
C ASP A 52 21.50 -16.19 14.65
N ASP A 53 21.45 -17.35 13.99
CA ASP A 53 20.28 -18.21 13.68
C ASP A 53 19.42 -18.62 14.90
N HIS A 54 19.87 -18.33 16.12
CA HIS A 54 19.23 -18.74 17.37
C HIS A 54 18.80 -17.60 18.30
N SER A 55 18.95 -16.34 17.89
CA SER A 55 18.69 -15.20 18.79
C SER A 55 17.36 -14.50 18.48
N TYR A 56 16.52 -14.33 19.52
CA TYR A 56 15.29 -13.52 19.51
C TYR A 56 15.48 -12.10 18.94
N VAL A 57 16.72 -11.61 18.97
CA VAL A 57 17.16 -10.32 18.44
C VAL A 57 16.97 -10.24 16.92
N SER A 58 17.21 -11.33 16.18
CA SER A 58 17.07 -11.37 14.73
C SER A 58 15.61 -11.19 14.30
N TRP A 59 14.68 -11.85 15.01
CA TRP A 59 13.24 -11.71 14.79
C TRP A 59 12.74 -10.30 15.12
N ILE A 60 13.20 -9.70 16.21
CA ILE A 60 12.84 -8.32 16.60
C ILE A 60 13.31 -7.30 15.55
N ILE A 61 14.51 -7.47 15.00
CA ILE A 61 15.06 -6.58 13.96
C ILE A 61 14.22 -6.67 12.68
N VAL A 62 13.83 -7.88 12.25
CA VAL A 62 12.98 -8.10 11.07
C VAL A 62 11.62 -7.43 11.23
N VAL A 63 10.96 -7.65 12.37
CA VAL A 63 9.67 -7.02 12.68
C VAL A 63 9.82 -5.50 12.75
N GLY A 64 10.90 -5.00 13.36
CA GLY A 64 11.21 -3.57 13.43
C GLY A 64 11.40 -2.93 12.05
N ILE A 65 12.18 -3.55 11.16
CA ILE A 65 12.41 -3.08 9.78
C ILE A 65 11.09 -3.11 8.99
N SER A 66 10.29 -4.16 9.12
CA SER A 66 8.97 -4.26 8.50
C SER A 66 8.06 -3.11 8.91
N LEU A 67 7.99 -2.84 10.21
CA LEU A 67 7.13 -1.80 10.78
C LEU A 67 7.60 -0.39 10.38
N ILE A 68 8.93 -0.17 10.32
CA ILE A 68 9.52 1.08 9.82
C ILE A 68 9.20 1.28 8.34
N LEU A 69 9.35 0.25 7.50
CA LEU A 69 9.01 0.31 6.07
C LEU A 69 7.53 0.64 5.85
N VAL A 70 6.63 -0.04 6.59
CA VAL A 70 5.20 0.24 6.55
C VAL A 70 4.90 1.67 6.99
N ALA A 71 5.52 2.14 8.07
CA ALA A 71 5.34 3.51 8.55
C ALA A 71 5.83 4.56 7.53
N ILE A 72 7.02 4.37 6.94
CA ILE A 72 7.59 5.26 5.93
C ILE A 72 6.66 5.35 4.71
N VAL A 73 6.20 4.22 4.18
CA VAL A 73 5.35 4.22 2.99
C VAL A 73 3.96 4.74 3.30
N SER A 74 3.39 4.43 4.46
CA SER A 74 2.11 5.01 4.91
C SER A 74 2.21 6.53 5.01
N ILE A 75 3.28 7.07 5.59
CA ILE A 75 3.54 8.51 5.67
C ILE A 75 3.78 9.12 4.28
N PHE A 76 4.52 8.44 3.41
CA PHE A 76 4.81 8.90 2.05
C PHE A 76 3.54 8.98 1.19
N LEU A 77 2.67 7.97 1.26
CA LEU A 77 1.38 7.93 0.57
C LEU A 77 0.44 9.02 1.10
N TRP A 78 0.35 9.20 2.43
CA TRP A 78 -0.41 10.29 3.03
C TRP A 78 0.10 11.68 2.60
N LYS A 79 1.43 11.85 2.51
CA LYS A 79 2.02 13.10 2.00
C LYS A 79 1.71 13.32 0.52
N LYS A 80 1.71 12.27 -0.30
CA LYS A 80 1.38 12.37 -1.74
C LYS A 80 -0.11 12.56 -2.03
N GLN A 81 -1.02 12.14 -1.15
CA GLN A 81 -2.45 12.44 -1.30
C GLN A 81 -2.84 13.85 -0.82
N LYS A 82 -1.94 14.55 -0.10
CA LYS A 82 -2.14 15.95 0.36
C LYS A 82 -1.48 17.02 -0.55
N LEU A 83 -0.89 16.64 -1.68
CA LEU A 83 -0.45 17.53 -2.76
C LEU A 83 -1.31 17.30 -4.00
#